data_AF-A0A9D9D0C3-F1
#
_entry.id   AF-A0A9D9D0C3-F1
#
_cell.length_a   1.000
_cell.length_b   1.000
_cell.length_c   1.000
_cell.angle_alpha   90.00
_cell.angle_beta   90.00
_cell.angle_gamma   90.00
#
_symmetry.space_group_name_H-M   'P 1'
#
loop_
_entity.id
_entity.type
_entity.pdbx_description
1 polymer ?
#
loop_
_entity_poly.entity_id
_entity_poly.type
_entity_poly.pdbx_seq_one_letter_code
_entity_poly.pdbx_strand_id
1 'polypeptide(L)'
;MQNKGIVWFLVVALFLACVYSLSFTFVSNHYKSEAEAYAEGDAQKYNAYMDTLLSHNESNWSLKECREKELNLGLDLRGGMNVVMEISVPDILKALAGNQASEESFTKTIALAKE
;
A
#
# COMPACT_ATOMS: atom_id res chain seq x y z
N MET A 1 30.03 -37.32 5.00
CA MET A 1 30.40 -35.87 5.07
C MET A 1 30.72 -35.27 3.69
N GLN A 2 30.21 -35.84 2.57
CA GLN A 2 30.67 -35.52 1.20
C GLN A 2 29.89 -34.41 0.49
N ASN A 3 28.77 -33.95 1.04
CA ASN A 3 27.93 -32.93 0.37
C ASN A 3 28.10 -31.53 1.01
N LYS A 4 29.00 -31.38 1.98
CA LYS A 4 29.24 -30.13 2.71
C LYS A 4 29.60 -28.96 1.79
N GLY A 5 30.37 -29.20 0.73
CA GLY A 5 30.76 -28.19 -0.25
C GLY A 5 29.58 -27.67 -1.09
N ILE A 6 28.71 -28.57 -1.56
CA ILE A 6 27.51 -28.19 -2.33
C ILE A 6 26.51 -27.44 -1.45
N VAL A 7 26.32 -27.88 -0.21
CA VAL A 7 25.44 -27.19 0.75
C VAL A 7 25.96 -25.77 1.02
N TRP A 8 27.28 -25.59 1.21
CA TRP A 8 27.86 -24.27 1.45
C TRP A 8 27.78 -23.37 0.21
N PHE A 9 27.97 -23.92 -0.99
CA PHE A 9 27.76 -23.20 -2.25
C PHE A 9 26.31 -22.71 -2.39
N LEU A 10 25.32 -23.57 -2.12
CA LEU A 10 23.90 -23.19 -2.17
C LEU A 10 23.55 -22.12 -1.14
N VAL A 11 24.11 -22.20 0.07
CA VAL A 11 23.90 -21.17 1.12
C VAL A 11 24.47 -19.83 0.69
N VAL A 12 25.68 -19.80 0.11
CA VAL A 12 26.30 -18.57 -0.39
C VAL A 12 25.52 -17.99 -1.57
N ALA A 13 25.08 -18.83 -2.51
CA ALA A 13 24.25 -18.40 -3.63
C ALA A 13 22.90 -17.85 -3.18
N LEU A 14 22.23 -18.51 -2.23
CA LEU A 14 20.98 -18.03 -1.63
C LEU A 14 21.19 -16.71 -0.89
N PHE A 15 22.27 -16.59 -0.13
CA PHE A 15 22.62 -15.36 0.58
C PHE A 15 22.82 -14.19 -0.38
N LEU A 16 23.54 -14.40 -1.49
CA LEU A 16 23.71 -13.41 -2.55
C LEU A 16 22.37 -13.00 -3.17
N ALA A 17 21.47 -13.94 -3.44
CA ALA A 17 20.14 -13.64 -3.94
C ALA A 17 19.32 -12.80 -2.94
N CYS A 18 19.37 -13.13 -1.64
CA CYS A 18 18.71 -12.36 -0.59
C CYS A 18 19.27 -10.94 -0.48
N VAL A 19 20.59 -10.78 -0.51
CA VAL A 19 21.24 -9.44 -0.48
C VAL A 19 20.86 -8.62 -1.69
N TYR A 20 20.80 -9.23 -2.88
CA TYR A 20 20.36 -8.56 -4.10
C TYR A 20 18.91 -8.05 -3.97
N SER A 21 17.97 -8.89 -3.54
CA SER A 21 16.57 -8.48 -3.34
C SER A 21 16.41 -7.42 -2.25
N LEU A 22 17.21 -7.48 -1.19
CA LEU A 22 17.16 -6.50 -0.10
C LEU A 22 17.73 -5.14 -0.51
N SER A 23 18.73 -5.11 -1.39
CA SER A 23 19.34 -3.88 -1.90
C SER A 23 18.33 -2.95 -2.58
N PHE A 24 17.48 -3.49 -3.48
CA PHE A 24 16.41 -2.69 -4.12
C PHE A 24 15.39 -2.16 -3.12
N THR A 25 15.03 -3.00 -2.14
CA THR A 25 14.11 -2.62 -1.07
C THR A 25 14.66 -1.48 -0.23
N PHE A 26 15.98 -1.48 0.05
CA PHE A 26 16.64 -0.41 0.79
C PHE A 26 16.66 0.91 0.01
N VAL A 27 17.02 0.88 -1.27
CA VAL A 27 17.07 2.07 -2.13
C VAL A 27 15.70 2.73 -2.23
N SER A 28 14.64 1.96 -2.45
CA SER A 28 13.29 2.52 -2.51
C SER A 28 12.82 3.09 -1.17
N ASN A 29 13.13 2.41 -0.07
CA ASN A 29 12.79 2.91 1.26
C ASN A 29 13.53 4.22 1.60
N HIS A 30 14.74 4.41 1.06
CA HIS A 30 15.48 5.67 1.18
C HIS A 30 14.75 6.82 0.47
N TYR A 31 14.36 6.64 -0.79
CA TYR A 31 13.58 7.64 -1.54
C TYR A 31 12.21 7.92 -0.90
N LYS A 32 11.58 6.89 -0.33
CA LYS A 32 10.33 7.04 0.42
C LYS A 32 10.52 7.91 1.67
N SER A 33 11.60 7.70 2.42
CA SER A 33 11.94 8.50 3.59
C SER A 33 12.25 9.96 3.23
N GLU A 34 12.89 10.19 2.08
CA GLU A 34 13.17 11.55 1.58
C GLU A 34 11.87 12.25 1.15
N ALA A 35 10.97 11.53 0.49
CA ALA A 35 9.63 12.02 0.14
C ALA A 35 8.81 12.37 1.39
N GLU A 36 8.90 11.58 2.45
CA GLU A 36 8.23 11.83 3.73
C GLU A 36 8.81 13.07 4.44
N ALA A 37 10.14 13.24 4.42
CA ALA A 37 10.80 14.44 4.93
C ALA A 37 10.42 15.70 4.14
N TYR A 38 10.23 15.59 2.82
CA TYR A 38 9.77 16.70 1.96
C TYR A 38 8.29 17.04 2.18
N ALA A 39 7.47 16.03 2.50
CA ALA A 39 6.03 16.20 2.64
C ALA A 39 5.61 16.85 3.96
N GLU A 40 6.40 16.74 5.03
CA GLU A 40 6.14 17.35 6.34
C GLU A 40 4.71 17.05 6.89
N GLY A 41 4.17 15.88 6.55
CA GLY A 41 2.82 15.43 6.91
C GLY A 41 1.71 15.76 5.90
N ASP A 42 2.00 16.46 4.81
CA ASP A 42 1.05 16.76 3.74
C ASP A 42 1.02 15.66 2.67
N ALA A 43 -0.08 14.90 2.64
CA ALA A 43 -0.29 13.81 1.70
C ALA A 43 -0.28 14.26 0.23
N GLN A 44 -0.64 15.51 -0.09
CA GLN A 44 -0.64 15.98 -1.47
C GLN A 44 0.77 16.24 -1.99
N LYS A 45 1.63 16.83 -1.15
CA LYS A 45 3.04 17.07 -1.48
C LYS A 45 3.83 15.77 -1.61
N TYR A 46 3.57 14.79 -0.74
CA TYR A 46 4.16 13.46 -0.82
C TYR A 46 3.88 12.79 -2.17
N ASN A 47 2.61 12.74 -2.57
CA ASN A 47 2.20 12.10 -3.81
C ASN A 47 2.73 12.85 -5.04
N ALA A 48 2.73 14.19 -5.02
CA ALA A 48 3.28 14.99 -6.12
C ALA A 48 4.79 14.76 -6.29
N TYR A 49 5.56 14.75 -5.19
CA TYR A 49 7.00 14.49 -5.24
C TYR A 49 7.29 13.06 -5.75
N MET A 50 6.58 12.06 -5.23
CA MET A 50 6.70 10.69 -5.72
C MET A 50 6.34 10.53 -7.20
N ASP A 51 5.29 11.21 -7.67
CA ASP A 51 4.87 11.14 -9.07
C ASP A 51 5.93 11.74 -10.00
N THR A 52 6.57 12.84 -9.58
CA THR A 52 7.70 13.41 -10.33
C THR A 52 8.92 12.48 -10.36
N LEU A 53 9.25 11.80 -9.25
CA LEU A 53 10.35 10.83 -9.20
C LEU A 53 10.07 9.57 -10.01
N LEU A 54 8.81 9.14 -10.10
CA LEU A 54 8.40 8.01 -10.93
C LEU A 54 8.35 8.36 -12.42
N SER A 55 8.03 9.62 -12.75
CA SER A 55 7.98 10.14 -14.12
C SER A 55 9.37 10.43 -14.69
N HIS A 56 10.33 10.84 -13.86
CA HIS A 56 11.67 11.23 -14.31
C HIS A 56 12.57 9.99 -14.51
N ASN A 57 12.61 9.50 -15.75
CA ASN A 57 13.30 8.29 -16.16
C ASN A 57 14.77 8.55 -16.58
N GLU A 58 15.51 9.35 -15.82
CA GLU A 58 16.87 9.81 -16.21
C GLU A 58 18.04 9.12 -15.48
N SER A 59 17.79 8.06 -14.70
CA SER A 59 18.88 7.27 -14.10
C SER A 59 18.79 5.81 -14.53
N ASN A 60 19.94 5.16 -14.68
CA ASN A 60 20.12 3.78 -15.19
C ASN A 60 19.33 2.68 -14.44
N TRP A 61 18.65 3.03 -13.34
CA TRP A 61 17.63 2.22 -12.69
C TRP A 61 16.41 3.11 -12.45
N SER A 62 15.30 2.84 -13.15
CA SER A 62 14.06 3.57 -12.93
C SER A 62 13.54 3.25 -11.52
N LEU A 63 13.11 4.25 -10.75
CA LEU A 63 12.46 4.02 -9.46
C LEU A 63 11.27 3.06 -9.60
N LYS A 64 10.62 3.07 -10.77
CA LYS A 64 9.58 2.13 -11.16
C LYS A 64 10.09 0.68 -11.20
N GLU A 65 11.25 0.43 -11.78
CA GLU A 65 11.86 -0.91 -11.85
C GLU A 65 12.30 -1.42 -10.48
N CYS A 66 12.87 -0.54 -9.65
CA CYS A 66 13.20 -0.86 -8.26
C CYS A 66 11.94 -1.27 -7.48
N ARG A 67 10.81 -0.55 -7.69
CA ARG A 67 9.51 -0.87 -7.09
C ARG A 67 8.89 -2.17 -7.57
N GLU A 68 9.07 -2.51 -8.83
CA GLU A 68 8.58 -3.79 -9.39
C GLU A 68 9.43 -4.98 -8.93
N LYS A 69 10.73 -4.75 -8.65
CA LYS A 69 11.67 -5.77 -8.15
C LYS A 69 11.76 -5.84 -6.63
N GLU A 70 11.13 -4.90 -5.93
CA GLU A 70 11.01 -4.91 -4.48
C GLU A 70 10.35 -6.19 -3.99
N LEU A 71 10.70 -6.56 -2.76
CA LEU A 71 10.00 -7.63 -2.07
C LEU A 71 8.52 -7.25 -1.90
N ASN A 72 7.65 -8.26 -2.03
CA ASN A 72 6.23 -8.14 -1.71
C ASN A 72 6.06 -8.02 -0.19
N LEU A 73 6.37 -6.84 0.32
CA LEU A 73 6.21 -6.46 1.71
C LEU A 73 4.72 -6.43 2.04
N GLY A 74 4.34 -7.02 3.17
CA GLY A 74 2.98 -6.94 3.69
C GLY A 74 2.62 -5.50 4.07
N LEU A 75 1.34 -5.26 4.35
CA LEU A 75 0.84 -3.93 4.70
C LEU A 75 1.51 -3.33 5.93
N ASP A 76 1.89 -4.18 6.89
CA ASP A 76 2.64 -3.81 8.09
C ASP A 76 4.00 -3.19 7.74
N LEU A 77 4.69 -3.73 6.74
CA LEU A 77 6.01 -3.28 6.32
C LEU A 77 5.99 -2.18 5.25
N ARG A 78 4.97 -2.16 4.37
CA ARG A 78 4.81 -1.08 3.37
C ARG A 78 4.22 0.18 3.98
N GLY A 79 3.51 0.05 5.10
CA GLY A 79 2.71 1.13 5.67
C GLY A 79 1.47 1.39 4.81
N GLY A 80 0.30 1.19 5.39
CA GLY A 80 -0.98 1.43 4.76
C GLY A 80 -2.10 0.96 5.67
N MET A 81 -3.31 1.44 5.42
CA MET A 81 -4.48 1.05 6.19
C MET A 81 -5.33 0.09 5.35
N ASN A 82 -5.56 -1.12 5.85
CA ASN A 82 -6.54 -2.01 5.27
C ASN A 82 -7.88 -1.65 5.87
N VAL A 83 -8.72 -0.96 5.10
CA VAL A 83 -10.06 -0.61 5.52
C VAL A 83 -11.04 -1.52 4.80
N VAL A 84 -11.70 -2.38 5.56
CA VAL A 84 -12.92 -3.03 5.10
C VAL A 84 -14.07 -2.13 5.53
N MET A 85 -14.68 -1.45 4.56
CA MET A 85 -15.86 -0.63 4.82
C MET A 85 -17.08 -1.55 4.90
N GLU A 86 -17.67 -1.67 6.09
CA GLU A 86 -18.99 -2.27 6.22
C GLU A 86 -20.02 -1.23 5.75
N ILE A 87 -20.81 -1.61 4.74
CA ILE A 87 -21.86 -0.74 4.23
C ILE A 87 -23.16 -1.10 4.94
N SER A 88 -23.70 -0.14 5.69
CA SER A 88 -25.03 -0.30 6.27
C SER A 88 -26.09 -0.07 5.18
N VAL A 89 -26.88 -1.11 4.89
CA VAL A 89 -28.01 -1.03 3.94
C VAL A 89 -29.00 0.10 4.31
N PRO A 90 -29.34 0.33 5.60
CA PRO A 90 -30.21 1.43 5.98
C PRO A 90 -29.65 2.81 5.62
N ASP A 91 -28.33 3.00 5.70
CA ASP A 91 -27.72 4.29 5.36
C ASP A 91 -27.66 4.53 3.85
N ILE A 92 -27.57 3.47 3.02
CA ILE A 92 -27.78 3.58 1.58
C ILE A 92 -29.21 4.06 1.30
N LEU A 93 -30.20 3.45 1.93
CA LEU A 93 -31.61 3.81 1.73
C LEU A 93 -31.89 5.25 2.15
N LYS A 94 -31.30 5.70 3.27
CA LYS A 94 -31.38 7.11 3.70
C LYS A 94 -30.66 8.06 2.74
N ALA A 95 -29.47 7.70 2.26
CA ALA A 95 -28.73 8.52 1.29
C ALA A 95 -29.48 8.64 -0.05
N LEU A 96 -30.14 7.56 -0.49
CA LEU A 96 -30.93 7.53 -1.73
C LEU A 96 -32.26 8.28 -1.58
N ALA A 97 -32.89 8.23 -0.40
CA ALA A 97 -34.16 8.90 -0.12
C ALA A 97 -34.04 10.43 -0.04
N GLY A 98 -32.84 10.98 0.15
CA GLY A 98 -32.61 12.43 0.16
C GLY A 98 -33.52 13.15 1.16
N ASN A 99 -34.32 14.12 0.71
CA ASN A 99 -35.26 14.84 1.57
C ASN A 99 -36.42 13.97 2.11
N GLN A 100 -36.74 12.85 1.48
CA GLN A 100 -37.78 11.92 1.95
C GLN A 100 -37.30 11.03 3.10
N ALA A 101 -36.00 11.04 3.40
CA ALA A 101 -35.45 10.31 4.55
C ALA A 101 -35.97 10.83 5.90
N SER A 102 -36.43 12.09 5.94
CA SER A 102 -36.98 12.76 7.14
C SER A 102 -38.47 12.54 7.34
N GLU A 103 -39.15 11.90 6.38
CA GLU A 103 -40.57 11.59 6.49
C GLU A 103 -40.82 10.53 7.56
N GLU A 104 -41.84 10.74 8.40
CA GLU A 104 -42.18 9.86 9.52
C GLU A 104 -42.55 8.43 9.04
N SER A 105 -43.13 8.33 7.85
CA SER A 105 -43.45 7.04 7.20
C SER A 105 -42.18 6.24 6.84
N PHE A 106 -41.14 6.93 6.35
CA PHE A 106 -39.89 6.31 5.94
C PHE A 106 -39.09 5.81 7.15
N THR A 107 -39.00 6.62 8.21
CA THR A 107 -38.31 6.22 9.45
C THR A 107 -38.99 5.04 10.14
N LYS A 108 -40.34 5.01 10.16
CA LYS A 108 -41.10 3.86 10.68
C LYS A 108 -40.85 2.60 9.89
N THR A 109 -40.84 2.68 8.56
CA THR A 109 -40.61 1.52 7.68
C THR A 109 -39.19 0.97 7.81
N ILE A 110 -38.18 1.85 7.90
CA ILE A 110 -36.79 1.47 8.14
C ILE A 110 -36.62 0.83 9.52
N ALA A 111 -37.33 1.32 10.55
CA ALA A 111 -37.28 0.74 11.89
C ALA A 111 -37.92 -0.65 11.95
N LEU A 112 -39.05 -0.84 11.25
CA LEU A 112 -39.78 -2.11 11.18
C LEU A 112 -39.02 -3.16 10.36
N ALA A 113 -38.26 -2.75 9.35
CA ALA A 113 -37.40 -3.62 8.55
C ALA A 113 -36.06 -3.99 9.24
N LYS A 114 -35.76 -3.40 10.40
CA LYS A 114 -34.54 -3.64 11.17
C LYS A 114 -34.75 -4.65 12.31
N GLU A 115 -36.01 -4.94 12.68
CA GLU A 115 -36.39 -6.13 13.47
C GLU A 115 -36.30 -7.40 12.60
#